data_AF-A0A957ZGX0-F1
#
_entry.id   AF-A0A957ZGX0-F1
#
_cell.length_a   1.000
_cell.length_b   1.000
_cell.length_c   1.000
_cell.angle_alpha   90.00
_cell.angle_beta   90.00
_cell.angle_gamma   90.00
#
_symmetry.space_group_name_H-M   'P 1'
#
loop_
_entity.id
_entity.type
_entity.pdbx_description
1 polymer ?
#
loop_
_entity_poly.entity_id
_entity_poly.type
_entity_poly.pdbx_seq_one_letter_code
_entity_poly.pdbx_strand_id
1 'polypeptide(L)'
;QVGNDLVITRKTLALAPASQHPVDSIILLQSLANGQQIDAPAQARALQRALDAYRGPFLADFVLPDAPQFDTWLLATRAHIHQQVVAAYAKLGHYALTTNDADYGIAIARSWLQVDALDEQAHTLLIRLLLKAGTMREAVAHYDACSNLLRAELGIEPPTEMTELIRSVRATAMPTSPLAISVRHNLPAVYNQFFGRKNVQHELHTHLDQPWCRLVTIVGPGGVGKTRLATAVARSRLNHYADGVWLVELADVDPHDDDLAEAVAVEIATALDLRLAGSATPVEQLLSYLQYKRLLLVLDNIEHLLNSLPLILELIQRCQTVQLLVTSRQALRIRAEWTVTLTGLGYPTDESSATQSDAVDLFVARRAQLHGTHAVDDLAALRQICRLVEGLPLAIELAAAMTQNSTCEAIADQLQDGFDVLAATLRDVPRRHHSLQVVFEMSWRSLPPRLQTRLARLALFRGGFTATAARHISGANVQDLDALCAQSLLSYHADQERYALHAVVR
;
A
#
# COMPACT_ATOMS: atom_id res chain seq x y z
N GLN A 1 69.80 8.86 4.32
CA GLN A 1 70.99 8.54 3.51
C GLN A 1 70.67 8.78 2.04
N VAL A 2 70.64 10.04 1.59
CA VAL A 2 70.38 10.38 0.17
C VAL A 2 71.39 11.42 -0.33
N GLY A 3 72.40 11.77 0.49
CA GLY A 3 73.28 12.91 0.25
C GLY A 3 74.14 12.80 -1.02
N ASN A 4 74.50 11.59 -1.44
CA ASN A 4 75.26 11.36 -2.68
C ASN A 4 74.36 11.24 -3.92
N ASP A 5 73.05 11.14 -3.74
CA ASP A 5 72.04 10.96 -4.78
C ASP A 5 71.21 12.23 -4.99
N LEU A 6 71.61 13.37 -4.43
CA LEU A 6 70.97 14.66 -4.62
C LEU A 6 71.82 15.55 -5.53
N VAL A 7 71.24 15.98 -6.65
CA VAL A 7 71.78 17.06 -7.49
C VAL A 7 71.30 18.38 -6.92
N ILE A 8 72.22 19.08 -6.29
CA ILE A 8 71.98 20.40 -5.69
C ILE A 8 72.62 21.46 -6.57
N THR A 9 71.80 22.32 -7.16
CA THR A 9 72.25 23.54 -7.83
C THR A 9 71.82 24.76 -7.03
N ARG A 10 72.31 25.96 -7.39
CA ARG A 10 71.86 27.22 -6.77
C ARG A 10 70.35 27.49 -6.96
N LYS A 11 69.66 26.74 -7.82
CA LYS A 11 68.23 26.94 -8.16
C LYS A 11 67.36 25.70 -7.97
N THR A 12 67.95 24.51 -7.80
CA THR A 12 67.20 23.25 -7.76
C THR A 12 67.82 22.27 -6.77
N LEU A 13 66.97 21.52 -6.09
CA LEU A 13 67.33 20.32 -5.34
C LEU A 13 66.55 19.16 -5.97
N ALA A 14 67.23 18.20 -6.60
CA ALA A 14 66.60 17.06 -7.25
C ALA A 14 67.32 15.76 -6.91
N LEU A 15 66.64 14.64 -6.98
CA LEU A 15 67.31 13.33 -6.98
C LEU A 15 68.07 13.15 -8.30
N ALA A 16 69.28 12.60 -8.23
CA ALA A 16 70.09 12.29 -9.40
C ALA A 16 69.31 11.32 -10.31
N PRO A 17 69.24 11.58 -11.63
CA PRO A 17 68.54 10.69 -12.57
C PRO A 17 69.06 9.24 -12.58
N ALA A 18 70.29 9.02 -12.09
CA ALA A 18 70.92 7.71 -11.94
C ALA A 18 70.77 7.09 -10.54
N SER A 19 70.05 7.75 -9.62
CA SER A 19 69.83 7.22 -8.27
C SER A 19 68.90 6.00 -8.30
N GLN A 20 69.23 4.96 -7.53
CA GLN A 20 68.42 3.73 -7.43
C GLN A 20 67.23 3.88 -6.46
N HIS A 21 66.93 5.10 -6.01
CA HIS A 21 65.87 5.34 -5.05
C HIS A 21 64.52 5.43 -5.77
N PRO A 22 63.59 4.48 -5.52
CA PRO A 22 62.26 4.56 -6.10
C PRO A 22 61.51 5.75 -5.50
N VAL A 23 61.03 6.65 -6.36
CA VAL A 23 60.14 7.74 -5.96
C VAL A 23 58.71 7.29 -6.26
N ASP A 24 57.95 7.05 -5.20
CA ASP A 24 56.58 6.57 -5.23
C ASP A 24 55.65 7.42 -6.12
N SER A 25 55.76 8.75 -6.07
CA SER A 25 54.96 9.67 -6.88
C SER A 25 55.28 9.59 -8.39
N ILE A 26 56.55 9.37 -8.74
CA ILE A 26 56.98 9.19 -10.14
C ILE A 26 56.51 7.84 -10.66
N ILE A 27 56.67 6.78 -9.85
CA ILE A 27 56.22 5.43 -10.19
C ILE A 27 54.69 5.41 -10.35
N LEU A 28 53.95 6.10 -9.47
CA LEU A 28 52.51 6.28 -9.57
C LEU A 28 52.14 6.94 -10.90
N LEU A 29 52.68 8.14 -11.19
CA LEU A 29 52.34 8.88 -12.41
C LEU A 29 52.72 8.11 -13.69
N GLN A 30 53.86 7.43 -13.71
CA GLN A 30 54.26 6.57 -14.83
C GLN A 30 53.32 5.37 -15.01
N SER A 31 52.84 4.79 -13.90
CA SER A 31 51.91 3.66 -13.93
C SER A 31 50.50 4.09 -14.36
N LEU A 32 50.08 5.31 -14.04
CA LEU A 32 48.79 5.90 -14.45
C LEU A 32 48.79 6.39 -15.91
N ALA A 33 49.97 6.69 -16.49
CA ALA A 33 50.14 7.27 -17.82
C ALA A 33 49.90 6.29 -19.01
N ASN A 34 49.57 5.03 -18.78
CA ASN A 34 49.44 4.03 -19.84
C ASN A 34 47.98 3.80 -20.27
N GLY A 35 47.71 4.03 -21.57
CA GLY A 35 46.54 3.54 -22.32
C GLY A 35 45.20 4.22 -22.04
N GLN A 36 44.42 4.49 -23.09
CA GLN A 36 43.06 5.04 -22.97
C GLN A 36 42.01 3.98 -22.60
N GLN A 37 42.27 2.70 -22.89
CA GLN A 37 41.33 1.61 -22.69
C GLN A 37 42.02 0.43 -22.00
N ILE A 38 41.30 -0.20 -21.05
CA ILE A 38 41.75 -1.41 -20.36
C ILE A 38 40.99 -2.56 -21.00
N ASP A 39 41.72 -3.44 -21.70
CA ASP A 39 41.11 -4.56 -22.41
C ASP A 39 41.53 -5.92 -21.82
N ALA A 40 42.57 -5.93 -20.99
CA ALA A 40 43.11 -7.14 -20.38
C ALA A 40 43.09 -7.10 -18.84
N PRO A 41 42.81 -8.24 -18.17
CA PRO A 41 42.84 -8.33 -16.70
C PRO A 41 44.20 -7.95 -16.10
N ALA A 42 45.30 -8.21 -16.82
CA ALA A 42 46.65 -7.83 -16.38
C ALA A 42 46.84 -6.31 -16.30
N GLN A 43 46.24 -5.56 -17.23
CA GLN A 43 46.26 -4.09 -17.23
C GLN A 43 45.40 -3.53 -16.09
N ALA A 44 44.21 -4.11 -15.86
CA ALA A 44 43.35 -3.74 -14.74
C ALA A 44 44.07 -3.92 -13.38
N ARG A 45 44.71 -5.08 -13.17
CA ARG A 45 45.49 -5.36 -11.96
C ARG A 45 46.69 -4.44 -11.79
N ALA A 46 47.38 -4.10 -12.88
CA ALA A 46 48.51 -3.17 -12.82
C ALA A 46 48.06 -1.76 -12.40
N LEU A 47 46.94 -1.29 -12.94
CA LEU A 47 46.38 0.01 -12.60
C LEU A 47 45.81 0.04 -11.17
N GLN A 48 45.16 -1.04 -10.73
CA GLN A 48 44.69 -1.17 -9.34
C GLN A 48 45.87 -1.10 -8.35
N ARG A 49 46.97 -1.83 -8.60
CA ARG A 49 48.17 -1.74 -7.75
C ARG A 49 48.77 -0.34 -7.70
N ALA A 50 48.68 0.41 -8.80
CA ALA A 50 49.10 1.81 -8.82
C ALA A 50 48.20 2.66 -7.92
N LEU A 51 46.88 2.47 -7.98
CA LEU A 51 45.93 3.16 -7.11
C LEU A 51 46.09 2.79 -5.63
N ASP A 52 46.39 1.53 -5.31
CA ASP A 52 46.66 1.07 -3.94
C ASP A 52 47.90 1.77 -3.31
N ALA A 53 48.81 2.29 -4.16
CA ALA A 53 49.95 3.07 -3.71
C ALA A 53 49.59 4.53 -3.36
N TYR A 54 48.43 5.02 -3.82
CA TYR A 54 47.95 6.37 -3.51
C TYR A 54 47.30 6.41 -2.12
N ARG A 55 47.96 7.08 -1.17
CA ARG A 55 47.53 7.15 0.24
C ARG A 55 46.95 8.50 0.68
N GLY A 56 46.64 9.37 -0.28
CA GLY A 56 46.14 10.71 -0.03
C GLY A 56 46.95 11.81 -0.75
N PRO A 57 46.74 13.08 -0.38
CA PRO A 57 47.32 14.22 -1.09
C PRO A 57 48.85 14.15 -1.14
N PHE A 58 49.42 14.43 -2.31
CA PHE A 58 50.87 14.49 -2.49
C PHE A 58 51.49 15.49 -1.50
N LEU A 59 52.48 15.03 -0.73
CA LEU A 59 53.14 15.82 0.30
C LEU A 59 52.15 16.46 1.30
N ALA A 60 51.10 15.75 1.73
CA ALA A 60 50.02 16.26 2.58
C ALA A 60 50.51 17.11 3.76
N ASP A 61 51.51 16.61 4.50
CA ASP A 61 52.03 17.21 5.74
C ASP A 61 53.29 18.06 5.55
N PHE A 62 53.73 18.28 4.30
CA PHE A 62 54.93 19.05 4.02
C PHE A 62 54.57 20.51 3.69
N VAL A 63 55.10 21.42 4.51
CA VAL A 63 54.93 22.86 4.34
C VAL A 63 56.31 23.51 4.31
N LEU A 64 56.52 24.42 3.36
CA LEU A 64 57.73 25.21 3.26
C LEU A 64 57.39 26.68 3.57
N PRO A 65 57.81 27.23 4.72
CA PRO A 65 57.52 28.61 5.09
C PRO A 65 58.09 29.61 4.06
N ASP A 66 57.37 30.72 3.86
CA ASP A 66 57.77 31.87 3.03
C ASP A 66 58.11 31.54 1.54
N ALA A 67 57.46 30.51 0.98
CA ALA A 67 57.70 30.04 -0.39
C ALA A 67 56.44 30.00 -1.28
N PRO A 68 55.86 31.15 -1.68
CA PRO A 68 54.59 31.20 -2.43
C PRO A 68 54.64 30.51 -3.80
N GLN A 69 55.82 30.46 -4.43
CA GLN A 69 56.01 29.72 -5.69
C GLN A 69 55.93 28.20 -5.48
N PHE A 70 56.40 27.72 -4.32
CA PHE A 70 56.30 26.31 -3.94
C PHE A 70 54.84 25.95 -3.64
N ASP A 71 54.09 26.79 -2.93
CA ASP A 71 52.67 26.55 -2.64
C ASP A 71 51.83 26.45 -3.92
N THR A 72 52.08 27.36 -4.88
CA THR A 72 51.42 27.36 -6.18
C THR A 72 51.74 26.08 -6.97
N TRP A 73 53.02 25.69 -7.01
CA TRP A 73 53.46 24.45 -7.65
C TRP A 73 52.86 23.21 -6.96
N LEU A 74 52.83 23.18 -5.63
CA LEU A 74 52.30 22.07 -4.84
C LEU A 74 50.80 21.90 -5.08
N LEU A 75 50.04 22.99 -5.10
CA LEU A 75 48.60 22.97 -5.40
C LEU A 75 48.35 22.46 -6.82
N ALA A 76 49.07 22.97 -7.82
CA ALA A 76 48.96 22.49 -9.21
C ALA A 76 49.34 21.01 -9.34
N THR A 77 50.40 20.57 -8.64
CA THR A 77 50.86 19.18 -8.65
C THR A 77 49.85 18.24 -7.98
N ARG A 78 49.29 18.63 -6.83
CA ARG A 78 48.23 17.87 -6.16
C ARG A 78 46.99 17.74 -7.05
N ALA A 79 46.57 18.83 -7.70
CA ALA A 79 45.45 18.81 -8.63
C ALA A 79 45.71 17.88 -9.84
N HIS A 80 46.93 17.93 -10.39
CA HIS A 80 47.32 17.05 -11.50
C HIS A 80 47.30 15.57 -11.10
N ILE A 81 47.88 15.22 -9.95
CA ILE A 81 47.89 13.84 -9.43
C ILE A 81 46.46 13.38 -9.15
N HIS A 82 45.64 14.21 -8.51
CA HIS A 82 44.23 13.92 -8.26
C HIS A 82 43.47 13.60 -9.55
N GLN A 83 43.65 14.43 -10.59
CA GLN A 83 43.04 14.21 -11.90
C GLN A 83 43.46 12.87 -12.53
N GLN A 84 44.73 12.48 -12.41
CA GLN A 84 45.21 11.19 -12.92
C GLN A 84 44.62 10.00 -12.13
N VAL A 85 44.48 10.14 -10.81
CA VAL A 85 43.88 9.12 -9.94
C VAL A 85 42.40 8.94 -10.27
N VAL A 86 41.63 10.02 -10.35
CA VAL A 86 40.22 10.02 -10.76
C VAL A 86 40.06 9.38 -12.15
N ALA A 87 40.89 9.77 -13.12
CA ALA A 87 40.87 9.19 -14.46
C ALA A 87 41.17 7.68 -14.47
N ALA A 88 42.04 7.19 -13.58
CA ALA A 88 42.33 5.77 -13.46
C ALA A 88 41.18 4.98 -12.82
N TYR A 89 40.52 5.52 -11.80
CA TYR A 89 39.29 4.94 -11.25
C TYR A 89 38.18 4.86 -12.30
N ALA A 90 37.99 5.91 -13.11
CA ALA A 90 37.03 5.91 -14.21
C ALA A 90 37.31 4.79 -15.23
N LYS A 91 38.58 4.57 -15.60
CA LYS A 91 38.98 3.49 -16.51
C LYS A 91 38.69 2.10 -15.91
N LEU A 92 39.00 1.87 -14.63
CA LEU A 92 38.70 0.60 -13.96
C LEU A 92 37.18 0.38 -13.83
N GLY A 93 36.42 1.43 -13.54
CA GLY A 93 34.97 1.39 -13.49
C GLY A 93 34.36 1.00 -14.83
N HIS A 94 34.83 1.59 -15.92
CA HIS A 94 34.40 1.22 -17.27
C HIS A 94 34.75 -0.23 -17.61
N TYR A 95 35.95 -0.69 -17.26
CA TYR A 95 36.36 -2.08 -17.43
C TYR A 95 35.48 -3.07 -16.64
N ALA A 96 35.10 -2.74 -15.41
CA ALA A 96 34.19 -3.57 -14.61
C ALA A 96 32.80 -3.68 -15.26
N LEU A 97 32.31 -2.58 -15.86
CA LEU A 97 31.05 -2.58 -16.60
C LEU A 97 31.10 -3.47 -17.85
N THR A 98 32.21 -3.48 -18.61
CA THR A 98 32.35 -4.30 -19.82
C THR A 98 32.56 -5.78 -19.52
N THR A 99 33.31 -6.10 -18.45
CA THR A 99 33.58 -7.50 -18.04
C THR A 99 32.47 -8.14 -17.22
N ASN A 100 31.44 -7.37 -16.85
CA ASN A 100 30.30 -7.83 -16.06
C ASN A 100 30.66 -8.31 -14.64
N ASP A 101 31.79 -7.86 -14.10
CA ASP A 101 32.19 -8.12 -12.71
C ASP A 101 31.71 -6.98 -11.81
N ALA A 102 30.47 -7.13 -11.30
CA ALA A 102 29.80 -6.09 -10.53
C ALA A 102 30.44 -5.88 -9.15
N ASP A 103 30.88 -6.95 -8.48
CA ASP A 103 31.49 -6.87 -7.15
C ASP A 103 32.82 -6.12 -7.19
N TYR A 104 33.66 -6.44 -8.18
CA TYR A 104 34.90 -5.70 -8.44
C TYR A 104 34.62 -4.22 -8.72
N GLY A 105 33.64 -3.93 -9.59
CA GLY A 105 33.26 -2.56 -9.91
C GLY A 105 32.77 -1.77 -8.69
N ILE A 106 31.95 -2.38 -7.82
CA ILE A 106 31.42 -1.72 -6.61
C ILE A 106 32.56 -1.33 -5.67
N ALA A 107 33.55 -2.21 -5.50
CA ALA A 107 34.73 -1.92 -4.68
C ALA A 107 35.55 -0.74 -5.25
N ILE A 108 35.73 -0.70 -6.58
CA ILE A 108 36.42 0.39 -7.28
C ILE A 108 35.66 1.72 -7.10
N ALA A 109 34.35 1.74 -7.32
CA ALA A 109 33.55 2.96 -7.21
C ALA A 109 33.50 3.50 -5.76
N ARG A 110 33.43 2.61 -4.76
CA ARG A 110 33.53 3.01 -3.34
C ARG A 110 34.91 3.57 -2.98
N SER A 111 35.98 3.01 -3.53
CA SER A 111 37.35 3.50 -3.31
C SER A 111 37.58 4.87 -3.96
N TRP A 112 36.99 5.09 -5.14
CA TRP A 112 36.97 6.42 -5.78
C TRP A 112 36.25 7.45 -4.89
N LEU A 113 35.07 7.12 -4.36
CA LEU A 113 34.31 8.02 -3.47
C LEU A 113 35.01 8.34 -2.14
N GLN A 114 36.02 7.55 -1.73
CA GLN A 114 36.88 7.90 -0.59
C GLN A 114 37.94 8.96 -0.95
N VAL A 115 38.33 9.03 -2.22
CA VAL A 115 39.28 10.04 -2.74
C VAL A 115 38.55 11.35 -3.03
N ASP A 116 37.39 11.26 -3.69
CA ASP A 116 36.53 12.40 -3.99
C ASP A 116 35.07 12.05 -3.72
N ALA A 117 34.57 12.52 -2.58
CA ALA A 117 33.22 12.23 -2.12
C ALA A 117 32.13 12.97 -2.89
N LEU A 118 32.48 14.00 -3.67
CA LEU A 118 31.54 14.81 -4.45
C LEU A 118 31.55 14.43 -5.95
N ASP A 119 32.33 13.41 -6.34
CA ASP A 119 32.45 13.00 -7.74
C ASP A 119 31.16 12.35 -8.27
N GLU A 120 30.47 13.09 -9.14
CA GLU A 120 29.21 12.69 -9.77
C GLU A 120 29.33 11.43 -10.64
N GLN A 121 30.48 11.22 -11.28
CA GLN A 121 30.71 10.05 -12.13
C GLN A 121 30.90 8.79 -11.30
N ALA A 122 31.59 8.91 -10.16
CA ALA A 122 31.75 7.81 -9.22
C ALA A 122 30.41 7.35 -8.64
N HIS A 123 29.53 8.29 -8.26
CA HIS A 123 28.17 7.98 -7.80
C HIS A 123 27.31 7.31 -8.89
N THR A 124 27.36 7.84 -10.11
CA THR A 124 26.62 7.28 -11.25
C THR A 124 27.08 5.85 -11.58
N LEU A 125 28.40 5.62 -11.55
CA LEU A 125 29.01 4.30 -11.75
C LEU A 125 28.56 3.31 -10.67
N LEU A 126 28.60 3.69 -9.39
CA LEU A 126 28.19 2.83 -8.29
C LEU A 126 26.72 2.44 -8.42
N ILE A 127 25.83 3.37 -8.75
CA ILE A 127 24.41 3.08 -8.99
C ILE A 127 24.25 2.08 -10.13
N ARG A 128 24.94 2.27 -11.27
CA ARG A 128 24.89 1.33 -12.39
C ARG A 128 25.29 -0.08 -11.99
N LEU A 129 26.36 -0.22 -11.22
CA LEU A 129 26.89 -1.51 -10.79
C LEU A 129 25.98 -2.20 -9.76
N LEU A 130 25.42 -1.45 -8.80
CA LEU A 130 24.44 -1.98 -7.84
C LEU A 130 23.16 -2.48 -8.54
N LEU A 131 22.70 -1.77 -9.58
CA LEU A 131 21.57 -2.21 -10.39
C LEU A 131 21.91 -3.48 -11.18
N LYS A 132 23.12 -3.56 -11.74
CA LYS A 132 23.61 -4.75 -12.45
C LYS A 132 23.76 -5.97 -11.53
N ALA A 133 24.12 -5.76 -10.27
CA ALA A 133 24.20 -6.77 -9.22
C ALA A 133 22.82 -7.21 -8.68
N GLY A 134 21.73 -6.55 -9.08
CA GLY A 134 20.37 -6.85 -8.62
C GLY A 134 20.01 -6.26 -7.25
N THR A 135 20.89 -5.47 -6.64
CA THR A 135 20.68 -4.85 -5.32
C THR A 135 19.98 -3.49 -5.45
N MET A 136 18.75 -3.50 -5.98
CA MET A 136 17.99 -2.28 -6.26
C MET A 136 17.81 -1.36 -5.04
N ARG A 137 17.51 -1.93 -3.87
CA ARG A 137 17.29 -1.13 -2.64
C ARG A 137 18.53 -0.33 -2.26
N GLU A 138 19.72 -0.92 -2.45
CA GLU A 138 20.99 -0.24 -2.18
C GLU A 138 21.26 0.87 -3.20
N ALA A 139 20.93 0.65 -4.48
CA ALA A 139 21.07 1.68 -5.50
C ALA A 139 20.19 2.91 -5.22
N VAL A 140 18.94 2.69 -4.80
CA VAL A 140 18.01 3.77 -4.43
C VAL A 140 18.46 4.48 -3.16
N ALA A 141 18.88 3.74 -2.13
CA ALA A 141 19.38 4.33 -0.89
C ALA A 141 20.65 5.17 -1.12
N HIS A 142 21.55 4.70 -2.00
CA HIS A 142 22.75 5.44 -2.37
C HIS A 142 22.41 6.73 -3.13
N TYR A 143 21.43 6.68 -4.05
CA TYR A 143 20.95 7.87 -4.74
C TYR A 143 20.36 8.91 -3.79
N ASP A 144 19.49 8.49 -2.86
CA ASP A 144 18.87 9.41 -1.91
C ASP A 144 19.94 10.05 -1.00
N ALA A 145 20.94 9.28 -0.56
CA ALA A 145 22.08 9.79 0.21
C ALA A 145 22.96 10.78 -0.60
N CYS A 146 23.31 10.43 -1.84
CA CYS A 146 24.08 11.29 -2.74
C CYS A 146 23.34 12.59 -3.07
N SER A 147 22.03 12.51 -3.36
CA SER A 147 21.19 13.68 -3.66
C SER A 147 21.13 14.66 -2.48
N ASN A 148 21.07 14.16 -1.24
CA ASN A 148 21.12 15.01 -0.06
C ASN A 148 22.49 15.66 0.13
N LEU A 149 23.56 14.91 -0.11
CA LEU A 149 24.93 15.38 0.02
C LEU A 149 25.27 16.46 -1.04
N LEU A 150 24.92 16.27 -2.31
CA LEU A 150 25.13 17.28 -3.37
C LEU A 150 24.34 18.57 -3.10
N ARG A 151 23.09 18.46 -2.61
CA ARG A 151 22.31 19.64 -2.21
C ARG A 151 22.91 20.36 -1.00
N ALA A 152 23.42 19.62 -0.02
CA ALA A 152 23.97 20.20 1.20
C ALA A 152 25.31 20.90 0.96
N GLU A 153 26.23 20.27 0.22
CA GLU A 153 27.61 20.74 0.05
C GLU A 153 27.76 21.71 -1.14
N LEU A 154 27.02 21.48 -2.22
CA LEU A 154 27.18 22.23 -3.48
C LEU A 154 25.93 23.02 -3.90
N GLY A 155 24.78 22.78 -3.27
CA GLY A 155 23.52 23.45 -3.61
C GLY A 155 22.98 23.09 -5.00
N ILE A 156 23.46 21.99 -5.60
CA ILE A 156 23.08 21.55 -6.94
C ILE A 156 22.20 20.30 -6.88
N GLU A 157 21.39 20.12 -7.92
CA GLU A 157 20.61 18.90 -8.12
C GLU A 157 21.48 17.79 -8.72
N PRO A 158 21.17 16.50 -8.44
CA PRO A 158 21.90 15.38 -9.00
C PRO A 158 21.82 15.33 -10.54
N PRO A 159 22.87 14.83 -11.23
CA PRO A 159 22.89 14.68 -12.68
C PRO A 159 21.66 14.01 -13.28
N THR A 160 21.28 14.42 -14.48
CA THR A 160 20.14 13.87 -15.23
C THR A 160 20.31 12.39 -15.49
N GLU A 161 21.50 11.94 -15.85
CA GLU A 161 21.85 10.53 -16.07
C GLU A 161 21.59 9.67 -14.81
N MET A 162 22.01 10.15 -13.65
CA MET A 162 21.79 9.48 -12.36
C MET A 162 20.30 9.44 -11.99
N THR A 163 19.60 10.56 -12.21
CA THR A 163 18.15 10.67 -11.98
C THR A 163 17.36 9.73 -12.91
N GLU A 164 17.77 9.60 -14.17
CA GLU A 164 17.15 8.72 -15.16
C GLU A 164 17.37 7.25 -14.84
N LEU A 165 18.57 6.87 -14.39
CA LEU A 165 18.85 5.51 -13.93
C LEU A 165 17.91 5.10 -12.80
N ILE A 166 17.76 5.92 -11.76
CA ILE A 166 16.88 5.61 -10.63
C ILE A 166 15.40 5.74 -11.00
N ARG A 167 15.03 6.68 -11.89
CA ARG A 167 13.67 6.78 -12.43
C ARG A 167 13.29 5.51 -13.20
N SER A 168 14.18 5.01 -14.06
CA SER A 168 13.93 3.79 -14.84
C SER A 168 13.74 2.58 -13.93
N VAL A 169 14.51 2.50 -12.85
CA VAL A 169 14.47 1.44 -11.83
C VAL A 169 13.21 1.52 -10.97
N ARG A 170 12.86 2.71 -10.47
CA ARG A 170 11.58 2.96 -9.77
C ARG A 170 10.39 2.64 -10.69
N ALA A 171 10.54 2.87 -11.99
CA ALA A 171 9.56 2.48 -12.99
C ALA A 171 9.56 0.97 -13.32
N THR A 172 10.67 0.23 -13.15
CA THR A 172 10.72 -1.24 -13.37
C THR A 172 10.32 -2.05 -12.13
N ALA A 173 10.45 -1.48 -10.93
CA ALA A 173 10.02 -2.09 -9.67
C ALA A 173 8.55 -1.87 -9.33
N MET A 174 7.89 -0.95 -10.05
CA MET A 174 6.47 -1.08 -10.31
C MET A 174 6.35 -2.03 -11.50
N PRO A 175 5.63 -3.16 -11.40
CA PRO A 175 5.41 -3.99 -12.58
C PRO A 175 4.70 -3.12 -13.64
N THR A 176 5.42 -2.77 -14.70
CA THR A 176 4.90 -2.03 -15.83
C THR A 176 4.02 -2.97 -16.65
N SER A 177 2.72 -2.80 -16.48
CA SER A 177 1.72 -3.21 -17.46
C SER A 177 2.07 -2.55 -18.80
N PRO A 178 2.04 -3.28 -19.94
CA PRO A 178 2.27 -2.70 -21.25
C PRO A 178 1.18 -1.66 -21.54
N LEU A 179 1.59 -0.43 -21.89
CA LEU A 179 0.74 0.71 -22.29
C LEU A 179 -0.36 1.04 -21.27
N ALA A 180 -0.21 2.09 -20.47
CA ALA A 180 -1.28 2.62 -19.63
C ALA A 180 -2.43 3.18 -20.49
N ILE A 181 -3.29 2.29 -20.99
CA ILE A 181 -4.72 2.55 -21.03
C ILE A 181 -5.04 2.94 -19.60
N SER A 182 -5.43 4.19 -19.36
CA SER A 182 -6.06 4.54 -18.09
C SER A 182 -7.22 3.57 -17.90
N VAL A 183 -7.08 2.61 -16.98
CA VAL A 183 -8.14 1.66 -16.68
C VAL A 183 -9.32 2.48 -16.23
N ARG A 184 -10.42 2.45 -16.99
CA ARG A 184 -11.61 3.22 -16.68
C ARG A 184 -12.19 2.72 -15.35
N HIS A 185 -12.38 3.64 -14.41
CA HIS A 185 -13.08 3.36 -13.17
C HIS A 185 -13.62 4.64 -12.55
N ASN A 186 -14.62 4.49 -11.68
CA ASN A 186 -15.18 5.57 -10.86
C ASN A 186 -14.93 5.34 -9.35
N LEU A 187 -14.08 4.38 -8.97
CA LEU A 187 -13.82 4.05 -7.56
C LEU A 187 -13.31 5.27 -6.76
N PRO A 188 -13.87 5.54 -5.56
CA PRO A 188 -13.54 6.72 -4.76
C PRO A 188 -12.08 6.69 -4.31
N ALA A 189 -11.44 7.87 -4.20
CA ALA A 189 -10.05 7.99 -3.77
C ALA A 189 -9.82 7.40 -2.37
N VAL A 190 -8.64 6.82 -2.13
CA VAL A 190 -8.28 6.27 -0.83
C VAL A 190 -7.76 7.41 0.05
N TYR A 191 -8.51 7.77 1.09
CA TYR A 191 -8.14 8.83 2.05
C TYR A 191 -7.74 8.28 3.42
N ASN A 192 -7.73 6.96 3.58
CA ASN A 192 -7.42 6.28 4.83
C ASN A 192 -7.03 4.81 4.57
N GLN A 193 -6.19 4.26 5.43
CA GLN A 193 -5.69 2.88 5.32
C GLN A 193 -6.83 1.85 5.45
N PHE A 194 -6.72 0.74 4.70
CA PHE A 194 -7.58 -0.43 4.86
C PHE A 194 -6.95 -1.41 5.85
N PHE A 195 -7.70 -1.83 6.86
CA PHE A 195 -7.21 -2.69 7.95
C PHE A 195 -7.72 -4.12 7.79
N GLY A 196 -6.80 -5.07 7.92
CA GLY A 196 -7.13 -6.49 8.05
C GLY A 196 -7.72 -7.19 6.82
N ARG A 197 -8.45 -8.27 7.10
CA ARG A 197 -9.30 -9.01 6.14
C ARG A 197 -8.56 -9.64 4.96
N LYS A 198 -7.29 -10.01 5.15
CA LYS A 198 -6.47 -10.65 4.10
C LYS A 198 -7.09 -11.95 3.60
N ASN A 199 -7.62 -12.77 4.51
CA ASN A 199 -8.25 -14.05 4.14
C ASN A 199 -9.51 -13.84 3.28
N VAL A 200 -10.39 -12.91 3.70
CA VAL A 200 -11.61 -12.61 2.95
C VAL A 200 -11.30 -11.96 1.59
N GLN A 201 -10.29 -11.08 1.53
CA GLN A 201 -9.80 -10.56 0.25
C GLN A 201 -9.33 -11.69 -0.66
N HIS A 202 -8.52 -12.61 -0.13
CA HIS A 202 -8.02 -13.76 -0.88
C HIS A 202 -9.15 -14.67 -1.40
N GLU A 203 -10.16 -14.94 -0.58
CA GLU A 203 -11.37 -15.68 -0.98
C GLU A 203 -12.12 -14.97 -2.12
N LEU A 204 -12.35 -13.65 -1.99
CA LEU A 204 -12.97 -12.85 -3.05
C LEU A 204 -12.15 -12.85 -4.35
N HIS A 205 -10.82 -12.76 -4.25
CA HIS A 205 -9.94 -12.88 -5.41
C HIS A 205 -10.09 -14.24 -6.08
N THR A 206 -10.04 -15.31 -5.29
CA THR A 206 -10.16 -16.69 -5.76
C THR A 206 -11.48 -16.92 -6.49
N HIS A 207 -12.59 -16.40 -5.97
CA HIS A 207 -13.88 -16.44 -6.65
C HIS A 207 -13.87 -15.65 -7.96
N LEU A 208 -13.43 -14.38 -7.93
CA LEU A 208 -13.41 -13.51 -9.10
C LEU A 208 -12.43 -13.96 -10.20
N ASP A 209 -11.43 -14.78 -9.87
CA ASP A 209 -10.52 -15.40 -10.85
C ASP A 209 -11.20 -16.50 -11.68
N GLN A 210 -12.32 -17.07 -11.20
CA GLN A 210 -13.04 -18.12 -11.91
C GLN A 210 -14.01 -17.52 -12.96
N PRO A 211 -13.89 -17.88 -14.25
CA PRO A 211 -14.78 -17.34 -15.30
C PRO A 211 -16.27 -17.63 -15.10
N TRP A 212 -16.61 -18.74 -14.45
CA TRP A 212 -17.99 -19.12 -14.14
C TRP A 212 -18.56 -18.43 -12.89
N CYS A 213 -17.71 -17.85 -12.05
CA CYS A 213 -18.13 -17.10 -10.87
C CYS A 213 -18.42 -15.66 -11.28
N ARG A 214 -19.69 -15.40 -11.60
CA ARG A 214 -20.13 -14.12 -12.20
C ARG A 214 -20.93 -13.24 -11.26
N LEU A 215 -21.30 -13.76 -10.10
CA LEU A 215 -21.97 -13.02 -9.04
C LEU A 215 -21.38 -13.45 -7.69
N VAL A 216 -20.70 -12.52 -7.05
CA VAL A 216 -20.20 -12.68 -5.69
C VAL A 216 -20.90 -11.66 -4.80
N THR A 217 -21.59 -12.10 -3.75
CA THR A 217 -22.24 -11.21 -2.79
C THR A 217 -21.47 -11.21 -1.47
N ILE A 218 -20.96 -10.04 -1.07
CA ILE A 218 -20.44 -9.78 0.26
C ILE A 218 -21.62 -9.52 1.19
N VAL A 219 -21.87 -10.46 2.10
CA VAL A 219 -22.98 -10.42 3.05
C VAL A 219 -22.47 -10.10 4.45
N GLY A 220 -23.19 -9.26 5.20
CA GLY A 220 -22.87 -9.02 6.61
C GLY A 220 -23.62 -7.83 7.18
N PRO A 221 -23.48 -7.57 8.49
CA PRO A 221 -24.24 -6.54 9.17
C PRO A 221 -23.92 -5.12 8.67
N GLY A 222 -24.79 -4.17 8.99
CA GLY A 222 -24.54 -2.76 8.73
C GLY A 222 -23.29 -2.27 9.49
N GLY A 223 -22.51 -1.35 8.90
CA GLY A 223 -21.29 -0.84 9.53
C GLY A 223 -20.10 -1.82 9.55
N VAL A 224 -20.26 -3.05 9.05
CA VAL A 224 -19.16 -4.03 8.97
C VAL A 224 -18.15 -3.70 7.86
N GLY A 225 -18.38 -2.69 7.02
CA GLY A 225 -17.43 -2.27 5.99
C GLY A 225 -17.43 -3.13 4.72
N LYS A 226 -18.60 -3.66 4.30
CA LYS A 226 -18.78 -4.39 3.04
C LYS A 226 -18.35 -3.56 1.83
N THR A 227 -18.88 -2.33 1.72
CA THR A 227 -18.54 -1.37 0.66
C THR A 227 -17.04 -1.11 0.61
N ARG A 228 -16.41 -0.93 1.78
CA ARG A 228 -14.97 -0.67 1.88
C ARG A 228 -14.14 -1.87 1.42
N LEU A 229 -14.56 -3.09 1.75
CA LEU A 229 -13.94 -4.33 1.25
C LEU A 229 -14.14 -4.49 -0.26
N ALA A 230 -15.37 -4.30 -0.75
CA ALA A 230 -15.69 -4.39 -2.17
C ALA A 230 -14.84 -3.43 -3.00
N THR A 231 -14.76 -2.17 -2.59
CA THR A 231 -13.94 -1.15 -3.25
C THR A 231 -12.44 -1.46 -3.18
N ALA A 232 -11.94 -2.01 -2.07
CA ALA A 232 -10.54 -2.41 -1.95
C ALA A 232 -10.19 -3.55 -2.92
N VAL A 233 -11.03 -4.60 -2.96
CA VAL A 233 -10.87 -5.73 -3.90
C VAL A 233 -10.99 -5.24 -5.35
N ALA A 234 -12.03 -4.46 -5.67
CA ALA A 234 -12.25 -3.88 -6.98
C ALA A 234 -11.04 -3.05 -7.47
N ARG A 235 -10.47 -2.22 -6.58
CA ARG A 235 -9.29 -1.39 -6.87
C ARG A 235 -8.05 -2.22 -7.17
N SER A 236 -7.82 -3.30 -6.43
CA SER A 236 -6.68 -4.20 -6.71
C SER A 236 -6.83 -4.98 -8.02
N ARG A 237 -8.04 -5.02 -8.60
CA ARG A 237 -8.33 -5.72 -9.86
C ARG A 237 -8.50 -4.80 -11.07
N LEU A 238 -8.18 -3.51 -10.97
CA LEU A 238 -8.29 -2.56 -12.08
C LEU A 238 -7.72 -3.13 -13.40
N ASN A 239 -6.53 -3.71 -13.37
CA ASN A 239 -5.86 -4.21 -14.58
C ASN A 239 -6.42 -5.55 -15.12
N HIS A 240 -7.43 -6.16 -14.49
CA HIS A 240 -7.99 -7.46 -14.91
C HIS A 240 -9.17 -7.34 -15.89
N TYR A 241 -9.72 -6.14 -16.04
CA TYR A 241 -10.95 -5.86 -16.78
C TYR A 241 -10.68 -4.82 -17.88
N ALA A 242 -10.78 -5.24 -19.14
CA ALA A 242 -10.46 -4.40 -20.29
C ALA A 242 -11.39 -3.19 -20.43
N ASP A 243 -12.65 -3.32 -20.02
CA ASP A 243 -13.66 -2.25 -20.03
C ASP A 243 -13.83 -1.58 -18.66
N GLY A 244 -12.93 -1.89 -17.71
CA GLY A 244 -12.84 -1.19 -16.44
C GLY A 244 -13.60 -1.80 -15.26
N VAL A 245 -13.65 -1.03 -14.17
CA VAL A 245 -14.28 -1.41 -12.89
C VAL A 245 -15.16 -0.28 -12.41
N TRP A 246 -16.43 -0.56 -12.14
CA TRP A 246 -17.44 0.47 -11.92
C TRP A 246 -18.24 0.21 -10.65
N LEU A 247 -18.23 1.17 -9.73
CA LEU A 247 -19.07 1.20 -8.54
C LEU A 247 -20.41 1.86 -8.87
N VAL A 248 -21.49 1.18 -8.52
CA VAL A 248 -22.87 1.65 -8.65
C VAL A 248 -23.45 1.71 -7.24
N GLU A 249 -23.68 2.91 -6.74
CA GLU A 249 -24.27 3.12 -5.42
C GLU A 249 -25.78 3.09 -5.54
N LEU A 250 -26.42 1.99 -5.12
CA LEU A 250 -27.86 1.82 -5.29
C LEU A 250 -28.68 2.33 -4.10
N ALA A 251 -28.04 2.97 -3.11
CA ALA A 251 -28.67 3.31 -1.84
C ALA A 251 -29.82 4.33 -1.94
N ASP A 252 -29.85 5.13 -3.00
CA ASP A 252 -30.85 6.20 -3.20
C ASP A 252 -31.94 5.79 -4.21
N VAL A 253 -31.92 4.56 -4.72
CA VAL A 253 -32.98 4.03 -5.60
C VAL A 253 -34.22 3.71 -4.77
N ASP A 254 -35.38 4.19 -5.21
CA ASP A 254 -36.64 3.91 -4.52
C ASP A 254 -37.05 2.43 -4.75
N PRO A 255 -37.13 1.60 -3.69
CA PRO A 255 -37.55 0.20 -3.84
C PRO A 255 -39.02 0.03 -4.21
N HIS A 256 -39.82 1.10 -4.16
CA HIS A 256 -41.24 1.12 -4.51
C HIS A 256 -41.51 1.67 -5.91
N ASP A 257 -40.47 1.93 -6.71
CA ASP A 257 -40.62 2.31 -8.11
C ASP A 257 -41.35 1.19 -8.88
N ASP A 258 -42.40 1.56 -9.62
CA ASP A 258 -43.20 0.62 -10.43
C ASP A 258 -42.32 -0.05 -11.52
N ASP A 259 -41.30 0.66 -12.01
CA ASP A 259 -40.34 0.19 -13.01
C ASP A 259 -38.93 0.03 -12.41
N LEU A 260 -38.84 -0.58 -11.22
CA LEU A 260 -37.59 -0.75 -10.46
C LEU A 260 -36.40 -1.28 -11.28
N ALA A 261 -36.64 -2.20 -12.20
CA ALA A 261 -35.59 -2.73 -13.07
C ALA A 261 -35.03 -1.65 -14.01
N GLU A 262 -35.88 -0.76 -14.52
CA GLU A 262 -35.44 0.37 -15.33
C GLU A 262 -34.68 1.39 -14.50
N ALA A 263 -35.16 1.70 -13.29
CA ALA A 263 -34.46 2.60 -12.35
C ALA A 263 -33.04 2.11 -12.04
N VAL A 264 -32.88 0.82 -11.71
CA VAL A 264 -31.56 0.22 -11.49
C VAL A 264 -30.70 0.25 -12.76
N ALA A 265 -31.27 -0.02 -13.93
CA ALA A 265 -30.54 0.04 -15.19
C ALA A 265 -30.03 1.46 -15.51
N VAL A 266 -30.84 2.49 -15.21
CA VAL A 266 -30.45 3.91 -15.35
C VAL A 266 -29.28 4.25 -14.42
N GLU A 267 -29.29 3.76 -13.18
CA GLU A 267 -28.21 4.02 -12.22
C GLU A 267 -26.90 3.35 -12.68
N ILE A 268 -26.97 2.11 -13.17
CA ILE A 268 -25.82 1.43 -13.77
C ILE A 268 -25.31 2.18 -15.00
N ALA A 269 -26.20 2.62 -15.89
CA ALA A 269 -25.83 3.37 -17.08
C ALA A 269 -25.15 4.70 -16.72
N THR A 270 -25.66 5.41 -15.71
CA THR A 270 -25.09 6.66 -15.20
C THR A 270 -23.68 6.44 -14.67
N ALA A 271 -23.47 5.39 -13.86
CA ALA A 271 -22.14 5.05 -13.36
C ALA A 271 -21.13 4.73 -14.48
N LEU A 272 -21.60 4.14 -15.58
CA LEU A 272 -20.80 3.80 -16.77
C LEU A 272 -20.55 4.98 -17.72
N ASP A 273 -21.10 6.18 -17.43
CA ASP A 273 -21.17 7.32 -18.36
C ASP A 273 -21.82 6.93 -19.71
N LEU A 274 -22.80 6.01 -19.66
CA LEU A 274 -23.58 5.56 -20.81
C LEU A 274 -24.81 6.45 -20.99
N ARG A 275 -24.88 7.11 -22.14
CA ARG A 275 -26.08 7.86 -22.53
C ARG A 275 -27.14 6.92 -23.10
N LEU A 276 -28.26 6.82 -22.41
CA LEU A 276 -29.43 6.09 -22.86
C LEU A 276 -30.26 6.99 -23.81
N ALA A 277 -30.62 6.47 -25.00
CA ALA A 277 -31.34 7.22 -26.02
C ALA A 277 -32.13 6.29 -26.97
N GLY A 278 -33.16 6.85 -27.61
CA GLY A 278 -34.01 6.11 -28.57
C GLY A 278 -35.24 5.50 -27.90
N SER A 279 -35.83 4.50 -28.58
CA SER A 279 -37.13 3.91 -28.20
C SER A 279 -37.04 2.59 -27.43
N ALA A 280 -35.84 2.02 -27.27
CA ALA A 280 -35.63 0.79 -26.49
C ALA A 280 -35.62 1.11 -25.00
N THR A 281 -35.99 0.13 -24.15
CA THR A 281 -35.99 0.34 -22.69
C THR A 281 -34.57 0.53 -22.14
N PRO A 282 -34.40 1.21 -21.00
CA PRO A 282 -33.08 1.35 -20.35
C PRO A 282 -32.36 0.02 -20.13
N VAL A 283 -33.12 -1.01 -19.75
CA VAL A 283 -32.62 -2.39 -19.56
C VAL A 283 -32.06 -2.96 -20.86
N GLU A 284 -32.81 -2.87 -21.96
CA GLU A 284 -32.37 -3.41 -23.26
C GLU A 284 -31.12 -2.71 -23.79
N GLN A 285 -31.04 -1.38 -23.63
CA GLN A 285 -29.89 -0.60 -24.03
C GLN A 285 -28.65 -0.96 -23.20
N LEU A 286 -28.82 -1.09 -21.87
CA LEU A 286 -27.74 -1.50 -20.97
C LEU A 286 -27.22 -2.90 -21.31
N LEU A 287 -28.12 -3.87 -21.50
CA LEU A 287 -27.75 -5.25 -21.84
C LEU A 287 -27.02 -5.32 -23.17
N SER A 288 -27.48 -4.55 -24.17
CA SER A 288 -26.84 -4.47 -25.49
C SER A 288 -25.43 -3.86 -25.40
N TYR A 289 -25.26 -2.83 -24.57
CA TYR A 289 -23.96 -2.22 -24.33
C TYR A 289 -22.99 -3.19 -23.62
N LEU A 290 -23.47 -3.89 -22.59
CA LEU A 290 -22.65 -4.77 -21.74
C LEU A 290 -22.37 -6.15 -22.37
N GLN A 291 -23.13 -6.56 -23.38
CA GLN A 291 -23.07 -7.91 -23.97
C GLN A 291 -21.64 -8.34 -24.34
N TYR A 292 -20.84 -7.43 -24.88
CA TYR A 292 -19.47 -7.69 -25.36
C TYR A 292 -18.39 -7.07 -24.46
N LYS A 293 -18.75 -6.64 -23.26
CA LYS A 293 -17.86 -5.93 -22.33
C LYS A 293 -17.25 -6.87 -21.31
N ARG A 294 -15.97 -6.66 -21.01
CA ARG A 294 -15.26 -7.33 -19.93
C ARG A 294 -14.98 -6.33 -18.81
N LEU A 295 -15.95 -6.20 -17.90
CA LEU A 295 -15.90 -5.28 -16.76
C LEU A 295 -16.37 -5.94 -15.46
N LEU A 296 -16.01 -5.30 -14.35
CA LEU A 296 -16.52 -5.60 -13.02
C LEU A 296 -17.50 -4.52 -12.60
N LEU A 297 -18.75 -4.90 -12.30
CA LEU A 297 -19.71 -4.01 -11.65
C LEU A 297 -19.72 -4.30 -10.15
N VAL A 298 -19.43 -3.28 -9.36
CA VAL A 298 -19.62 -3.31 -7.90
C VAL A 298 -20.98 -2.69 -7.61
N LEU A 299 -21.96 -3.52 -7.21
CA LEU A 299 -23.30 -3.03 -6.86
C LEU A 299 -23.39 -2.90 -5.34
N ASP A 300 -23.41 -1.66 -4.85
CA ASP A 300 -23.42 -1.40 -3.42
C ASP A 300 -24.86 -1.28 -2.88
N ASN A 301 -25.13 -1.93 -1.75
CA ASN A 301 -26.37 -1.79 -0.96
C ASN A 301 -27.63 -2.38 -1.63
N ILE A 302 -27.56 -3.51 -2.32
CA ILE A 302 -28.70 -4.06 -3.09
C ILE A 302 -29.84 -4.63 -2.22
N GLU A 303 -29.67 -4.79 -0.90
CA GLU A 303 -30.63 -5.51 -0.03
C GLU A 303 -32.08 -5.01 -0.07
N HIS A 304 -32.29 -3.74 -0.42
CA HIS A 304 -33.61 -3.11 -0.51
C HIS A 304 -34.24 -3.28 -1.89
N LEU A 305 -33.47 -3.71 -2.89
CA LEU A 305 -33.86 -3.81 -4.30
C LEU A 305 -34.02 -5.26 -4.75
N LEU A 306 -34.35 -6.19 -3.85
CA LEU A 306 -34.45 -7.62 -4.20
C LEU A 306 -35.51 -7.92 -5.28
N ASN A 307 -36.48 -7.03 -5.50
CA ASN A 307 -37.43 -7.15 -6.60
C ASN A 307 -36.75 -6.92 -7.97
N SER A 308 -35.56 -6.32 -8.02
CA SER A 308 -34.74 -6.13 -9.23
C SER A 308 -33.87 -7.34 -9.61
N LEU A 309 -33.89 -8.43 -8.84
CA LEU A 309 -33.09 -9.63 -9.12
C LEU A 309 -33.27 -10.23 -10.53
N PRO A 310 -34.45 -10.15 -11.19
CA PRO A 310 -34.58 -10.56 -12.59
C PRO A 310 -33.58 -9.85 -13.53
N LEU A 311 -33.35 -8.54 -13.34
CA LEU A 311 -32.35 -7.79 -14.12
C LEU A 311 -30.93 -8.31 -13.87
N ILE A 312 -30.59 -8.60 -12.62
CA ILE A 312 -29.28 -9.17 -12.26
C ILE A 312 -29.08 -10.52 -12.94
N LEU A 313 -30.11 -11.36 -12.99
CA LEU A 313 -30.08 -12.63 -13.71
C LEU A 313 -29.94 -12.43 -15.21
N GLU A 314 -30.62 -11.45 -15.81
CA GLU A 314 -30.48 -11.13 -17.23
C GLU A 314 -29.07 -10.64 -17.59
N LEU A 315 -28.46 -9.79 -16.76
CA LEU A 315 -27.06 -9.37 -16.90
C LEU A 315 -26.12 -10.60 -16.89
N ILE A 316 -26.35 -11.53 -15.96
CA ILE A 316 -25.58 -12.77 -15.90
C ILE A 316 -25.84 -13.63 -17.13
N GLN A 317 -27.06 -13.72 -17.65
CA GLN A 317 -27.35 -14.59 -18.79
C GLN A 317 -26.84 -14.02 -20.13
N ARG A 318 -26.97 -12.72 -20.36
CA ARG A 318 -26.69 -12.08 -21.65
C ARG A 318 -25.28 -11.52 -21.78
N CYS A 319 -24.65 -11.09 -20.69
CA CYS A 319 -23.36 -10.39 -20.74
C CYS A 319 -22.19 -11.29 -20.32
N GLN A 320 -21.82 -12.28 -21.13
CA GLN A 320 -20.99 -13.44 -20.74
C GLN A 320 -19.69 -13.15 -19.98
N THR A 321 -19.10 -11.97 -20.16
CA THR A 321 -17.82 -11.55 -19.58
C THR A 321 -17.94 -10.49 -18.48
N VAL A 322 -19.16 -10.10 -18.10
CA VAL A 322 -19.40 -9.19 -16.98
C VAL A 322 -19.46 -9.99 -15.68
N GLN A 323 -18.69 -9.53 -14.68
CA GLN A 323 -18.74 -10.02 -13.30
C GLN A 323 -19.37 -8.99 -12.37
N LEU A 324 -20.13 -9.46 -11.39
CA LEU A 324 -20.83 -8.65 -10.40
C LEU A 324 -20.24 -8.93 -9.02
N LEU A 325 -19.80 -7.87 -8.33
CA LEU A 325 -19.43 -7.89 -6.92
C LEU A 325 -20.45 -7.07 -6.14
N VAL A 326 -21.30 -7.74 -5.38
CA VAL A 326 -22.46 -7.11 -4.75
C VAL A 326 -22.22 -6.96 -3.27
N THR A 327 -22.62 -5.86 -2.66
CA THR A 327 -22.69 -5.75 -1.21
C THR A 327 -24.14 -5.80 -0.76
N SER A 328 -24.40 -6.60 0.27
CA SER A 328 -25.75 -6.74 0.81
C SER A 328 -25.75 -7.07 2.30
N ARG A 329 -26.83 -6.72 3.01
CA ARG A 329 -27.05 -7.19 4.39
C ARG A 329 -27.46 -8.65 4.48
N GLN A 330 -28.04 -9.19 3.41
CA GLN A 330 -28.54 -10.55 3.33
C GLN A 330 -28.15 -11.18 1.99
N ALA A 331 -28.03 -12.50 1.94
CA ALA A 331 -27.83 -13.20 0.67
C ALA A 331 -29.02 -12.97 -0.26
N LEU A 332 -28.75 -12.87 -1.56
CA LEU A 332 -29.78 -12.71 -2.60
C LEU A 332 -30.59 -13.99 -2.82
N ARG A 333 -30.03 -15.14 -2.41
CA ARG A 333 -30.63 -16.48 -2.48
C ARG A 333 -30.98 -16.91 -3.90
N ILE A 334 -30.09 -16.62 -4.85
CA ILE A 334 -30.20 -17.05 -6.23
C ILE A 334 -29.09 -18.05 -6.58
N ARG A 335 -29.37 -18.97 -7.52
CA ARG A 335 -28.44 -20.09 -7.83
C ARG A 335 -27.07 -19.65 -8.35
N ALA A 336 -27.01 -18.49 -9.00
CA ALA A 336 -25.77 -17.95 -9.56
C ALA A 336 -24.88 -17.27 -8.49
N GLU A 337 -25.39 -17.10 -7.27
CA GLU A 337 -24.74 -16.35 -6.19
C GLU A 337 -23.64 -17.18 -5.50
N TRP A 338 -22.47 -16.56 -5.36
CA TRP A 338 -21.42 -17.00 -4.45
C TRP A 338 -21.40 -16.04 -3.26
N THR A 339 -21.73 -16.54 -2.07
CA THR A 339 -21.82 -15.71 -0.87
C THR A 339 -20.51 -15.74 -0.10
N VAL A 340 -19.99 -14.56 0.24
CA VAL A 340 -18.87 -14.38 1.17
C VAL A 340 -19.38 -13.61 2.38
N THR A 341 -19.40 -14.26 3.55
CA THR A 341 -19.87 -13.65 4.78
C THR A 341 -18.76 -12.85 5.46
N LEU A 342 -19.06 -11.61 5.80
CA LEU A 342 -18.14 -10.67 6.41
C LEU A 342 -18.53 -10.38 7.85
N THR A 343 -17.61 -10.68 8.76
CA THR A 343 -17.74 -10.41 10.20
C THR A 343 -16.93 -9.18 10.62
N GLY A 344 -17.02 -8.84 11.91
CA GLY A 344 -16.14 -7.86 12.55
C GLY A 344 -14.64 -8.16 12.34
N LEU A 345 -13.80 -7.15 12.54
CA LEU A 345 -12.35 -7.28 12.51
C LEU A 345 -11.85 -8.18 13.64
N GLY A 346 -10.65 -8.75 13.49
CA GLY A 346 -9.99 -9.46 14.57
C GLY A 346 -9.79 -8.55 15.79
N TYR A 347 -10.31 -8.97 16.93
CA TYR A 347 -10.20 -8.26 18.20
C TYR A 347 -9.62 -9.19 19.29
N PRO A 348 -8.96 -8.64 20.31
CA PRO A 348 -8.33 -9.45 21.36
C PRO A 348 -9.39 -10.11 22.23
N THR A 349 -9.35 -11.44 22.34
CA THR A 349 -10.29 -12.23 23.15
C THR A 349 -9.75 -12.55 24.54
N ASP A 350 -8.43 -12.64 24.69
CA ASP A 350 -7.74 -12.97 25.96
C ASP A 350 -6.74 -11.88 26.35
N GLU A 351 -6.47 -11.73 27.65
CA GLU A 351 -5.47 -10.81 28.21
C GLU A 351 -4.05 -11.01 27.61
N SER A 352 -3.72 -12.26 27.28
CA SER A 352 -2.46 -12.70 26.66
C SER A 352 -2.44 -12.61 25.14
N SER A 353 -3.60 -12.42 24.50
CA SER A 353 -3.68 -12.25 23.05
C SER A 353 -3.12 -10.86 22.68
N ALA A 354 -2.19 -10.85 21.74
CA ALA A 354 -1.26 -9.76 21.49
C ALA A 354 -1.93 -8.40 21.23
N THR A 355 -1.17 -7.33 21.49
CA THR A 355 -1.41 -5.92 21.14
C THR A 355 -1.70 -5.68 19.65
N GLN A 356 -1.58 -6.68 18.79
CA GLN A 356 -1.73 -6.60 17.34
C GLN A 356 -3.05 -7.25 16.91
N SER A 357 -4.10 -6.44 16.79
CA SER A 357 -5.38 -6.86 16.24
C SER A 357 -5.87 -5.79 15.27
N ASP A 358 -6.52 -6.20 14.17
CA ASP A 358 -7.00 -5.27 13.14
C ASP A 358 -7.96 -4.21 13.71
N ALA A 359 -8.77 -4.59 14.71
CA ALA A 359 -9.67 -3.68 15.42
C ALA A 359 -8.92 -2.61 16.24
N VAL A 360 -7.86 -3.01 16.96
CA VAL A 360 -7.00 -2.11 17.72
C VAL A 360 -6.26 -1.16 16.79
N ASP A 361 -5.70 -1.68 15.70
CA ASP A 361 -4.97 -0.88 14.70
C ASP A 361 -5.89 0.18 14.06
N LEU A 362 -7.13 -0.19 13.74
CA LEU A 362 -8.13 0.76 13.24
C LEU A 362 -8.40 1.87 14.27
N PHE A 363 -8.63 1.53 15.53
CA PHE A 363 -8.89 2.53 16.57
C PHE A 363 -7.71 3.49 16.73
N VAL A 364 -6.50 2.95 16.85
CA VAL A 364 -5.26 3.73 17.02
C VAL A 364 -5.04 4.66 15.82
N ALA A 365 -5.26 4.17 14.60
CA ALA A 365 -5.14 4.99 13.39
C ALA A 365 -6.16 6.13 13.37
N ARG A 366 -7.40 5.89 13.79
CA ARG A 366 -8.43 6.94 13.87
C ARG A 366 -8.15 7.95 14.95
N ARG A 367 -7.74 7.51 16.14
CA ARG A 367 -7.33 8.40 17.21
C ARG A 367 -6.15 9.28 16.79
N ALA A 368 -5.16 8.71 16.09
CA ALA A 368 -4.01 9.46 15.59
C ALA A 368 -4.40 10.54 14.57
N GLN A 369 -5.42 10.32 13.76
CA GLN A 369 -5.94 11.36 12.85
C GLN A 369 -6.54 12.56 13.59
N LEU A 370 -7.04 12.36 14.82
CA LEU A 370 -7.68 13.40 15.62
C LEU A 370 -6.69 14.11 16.57
N HIS A 371 -5.76 13.36 17.15
CA HIS A 371 -4.86 13.84 18.21
C HIS A 371 -3.39 13.97 17.78
N GLY A 372 -3.04 13.52 16.57
CA GLY A 372 -1.67 13.55 16.04
C GLY A 372 -0.70 12.55 16.68
N THR A 373 -1.20 11.61 17.50
CA THR A 373 -0.38 10.59 18.18
C THR A 373 -1.01 9.21 18.12
N HIS A 374 -0.16 8.20 17.95
CA HIS A 374 -0.54 6.78 18.02
C HIS A 374 -0.46 6.22 19.45
N ALA A 375 -0.01 7.01 20.43
CA ALA A 375 0.07 6.58 21.81
C ALA A 375 -1.34 6.41 22.41
N VAL A 376 -1.58 5.24 23.01
CA VAL A 376 -2.78 4.96 23.80
C VAL A 376 -2.33 4.57 25.20
N ASP A 377 -2.61 5.44 26.17
CA ASP A 377 -2.16 5.26 27.56
C ASP A 377 -2.89 4.13 28.28
N ASP A 378 -4.10 3.79 27.82
CA ASP A 378 -4.93 2.73 28.39
C ASP A 378 -5.32 1.69 27.34
N LEU A 379 -4.41 0.73 27.17
CA LEU A 379 -4.59 -0.40 26.29
C LEU A 379 -5.67 -1.38 26.80
N ALA A 380 -5.93 -1.43 28.12
CA ALA A 380 -6.92 -2.35 28.69
C ALA A 380 -8.33 -1.91 28.32
N ALA A 381 -8.67 -0.63 28.50
CA ALA A 381 -9.96 -0.10 28.06
C ALA A 381 -10.12 -0.15 26.55
N LEU A 382 -9.05 0.09 25.78
CA LEU A 382 -9.09 -0.08 24.32
C LEU A 382 -9.52 -1.49 23.91
N ARG A 383 -8.89 -2.51 24.51
CA ARG A 383 -9.25 -3.92 24.27
C ARG A 383 -10.69 -4.19 24.68
N GLN A 384 -11.14 -3.60 25.79
CA GLN A 384 -12.53 -3.71 26.24
C GLN A 384 -13.51 -3.11 25.23
N ILE A 385 -13.23 -1.92 24.70
CA ILE A 385 -14.04 -1.31 23.63
C ILE A 385 -14.11 -2.24 22.42
N CYS A 386 -12.98 -2.74 21.92
CA CYS A 386 -12.94 -3.63 20.77
C CYS A 386 -13.74 -4.93 20.99
N ARG A 387 -13.75 -5.45 22.22
CA ARG A 387 -14.57 -6.62 22.62
C ARG A 387 -16.06 -6.29 22.67
N LEU A 388 -16.44 -5.18 23.31
CA LEU A 388 -17.84 -4.76 23.43
C LEU A 388 -18.49 -4.53 22.06
N VAL A 389 -17.75 -3.94 21.13
CA VAL A 389 -18.22 -3.72 19.74
C VAL A 389 -18.05 -4.94 18.83
N GLU A 390 -17.53 -6.06 19.36
CA GLU A 390 -17.25 -7.30 18.62
C GLU A 390 -16.47 -7.06 17.31
N GLY A 391 -15.51 -6.12 17.34
CA GLY A 391 -14.68 -5.78 16.18
C GLY A 391 -15.39 -5.02 15.05
N LEU A 392 -16.60 -4.48 15.27
CA LEU A 392 -17.34 -3.78 14.21
C LEU A 392 -16.64 -2.46 13.81
N PRO A 393 -16.18 -2.30 12.55
CA PRO A 393 -15.42 -1.12 12.13
C PRO A 393 -16.10 0.21 12.40
N LEU A 394 -17.38 0.35 12.04
CA LEU A 394 -18.10 1.61 12.27
C LEU A 394 -18.15 1.98 13.76
N ALA A 395 -18.43 1.01 14.63
CA ALA A 395 -18.45 1.23 16.07
C ALA A 395 -17.07 1.67 16.60
N ILE A 396 -16.00 1.05 16.10
CA ILE A 396 -14.62 1.40 16.44
C ILE A 396 -14.29 2.83 16.01
N GLU A 397 -14.69 3.23 14.80
CA GLU A 397 -14.47 4.59 14.31
C GLU A 397 -15.23 5.64 15.13
N LEU A 398 -16.48 5.35 15.51
CA LEU A 398 -17.30 6.20 16.37
C LEU A 398 -16.71 6.31 17.80
N ALA A 399 -16.30 5.18 18.39
CA ALA A 399 -15.66 5.17 19.70
C ALA A 399 -14.31 5.92 19.69
N ALA A 400 -13.51 5.78 18.62
CA ALA A 400 -12.28 6.54 18.46
C ALA A 400 -12.55 8.05 18.36
N ALA A 401 -13.64 8.46 17.69
CA ALA A 401 -14.03 9.88 17.61
C ALA A 401 -14.41 10.49 18.97
N MET A 402 -15.03 9.71 19.86
CA MET A 402 -15.38 10.17 21.21
C MET A 402 -14.17 10.49 22.10
N THR A 403 -12.96 10.00 21.75
CA THR A 403 -11.74 10.27 22.52
C THR A 403 -11.34 11.75 22.58
N GLN A 404 -11.96 12.60 21.77
CA GLN A 404 -11.82 14.06 21.88
C GLN A 404 -12.38 14.60 23.20
N ASN A 405 -13.43 13.97 23.74
CA ASN A 405 -14.20 14.48 24.87
C ASN A 405 -14.32 13.48 26.03
N SER A 406 -13.74 12.28 25.91
CA SER A 406 -13.86 11.20 26.90
C SER A 406 -12.63 10.30 26.91
N THR A 407 -12.33 9.69 28.04
CA THR A 407 -11.24 8.69 28.15
C THR A 407 -11.69 7.34 27.60
N CYS A 408 -10.74 6.47 27.26
CA CYS A 408 -11.06 5.10 26.81
C CYS A 408 -11.83 4.32 27.88
N GLU A 409 -11.50 4.48 29.17
CA GLU A 409 -12.24 3.88 30.30
C GLU A 409 -13.70 4.32 30.30
N ALA A 410 -13.96 5.63 30.25
CA ALA A 410 -15.32 6.17 30.27
C ALA A 410 -16.14 5.70 29.04
N ILE A 411 -15.51 5.60 27.88
CA ILE A 411 -16.15 5.07 26.67
C ILE A 411 -16.47 3.58 26.84
N ALA A 412 -15.55 2.79 27.40
CA ALA A 412 -15.76 1.37 27.65
C ALA A 412 -16.91 1.15 28.64
N ASP A 413 -17.00 1.95 29.71
CA ASP A 413 -18.09 1.89 30.69
C ASP A 413 -19.43 2.26 30.05
N GLN A 414 -19.49 3.34 29.27
CA GLN A 414 -20.71 3.74 28.55
C GLN A 414 -21.18 2.67 27.57
N LEU A 415 -20.26 2.00 26.88
CA LEU A 415 -20.59 0.91 25.95
C LEU A 415 -21.12 -0.35 26.64
N GLN A 416 -20.91 -0.52 27.95
CA GLN A 416 -21.54 -1.61 28.71
C GLN A 416 -23.04 -1.35 28.92
N ASP A 417 -23.44 -0.09 28.99
CA ASP A 417 -24.84 0.33 29.18
C ASP A 417 -25.63 0.39 27.86
N GLY A 418 -24.94 0.41 26.70
CA GLY A 418 -25.54 0.33 25.36
C GLY A 418 -24.84 1.18 24.30
N PHE A 419 -25.30 1.08 23.05
CA PHE A 419 -24.70 1.76 21.90
C PHE A 419 -25.26 3.15 21.58
N ASP A 420 -26.24 3.64 22.34
CA ASP A 420 -26.90 4.95 22.11
C ASP A 420 -25.92 6.13 22.14
N VAL A 421 -24.78 5.95 22.82
CA VAL A 421 -23.73 6.97 22.95
C VAL A 421 -22.86 7.07 21.69
N LEU A 422 -22.80 6.03 20.83
CA LEU A 422 -21.99 6.04 19.61
C LEU A 422 -22.69 6.80 18.48
N ALA A 423 -22.52 8.13 18.48
CA ALA A 423 -22.95 9.03 17.43
C ALA A 423 -21.74 9.67 16.72
N ALA A 424 -21.86 9.84 15.40
CA ALA A 424 -20.86 10.49 14.57
C ALA A 424 -20.78 11.98 14.92
N THR A 425 -19.57 12.44 15.19
CA THR A 425 -19.23 13.87 15.30
C THR A 425 -18.80 14.48 13.96
N LEU A 426 -18.47 13.63 12.99
CA LEU A 426 -18.02 13.99 11.65
C LEU A 426 -19.20 14.34 10.74
N ARG A 427 -19.08 15.46 10.01
CA ARG A 427 -20.16 16.01 9.16
C ARG A 427 -20.27 15.34 7.78
N ASP A 428 -19.25 14.61 7.38
CA ASP A 428 -19.12 13.94 6.08
C ASP A 428 -19.50 12.44 6.12
N VAL A 429 -19.96 11.95 7.28
CA VAL A 429 -20.52 10.60 7.40
C VAL A 429 -21.97 10.61 6.87
N PRO A 430 -22.33 9.72 5.92
CA PRO A 430 -23.71 9.62 5.44
C PRO A 430 -24.69 9.46 6.60
N ARG A 431 -25.86 10.12 6.55
CA ARG A 431 -26.86 10.09 7.64
C ARG A 431 -27.18 8.67 8.11
N ARG A 432 -27.18 7.70 7.19
CA ARG A 432 -27.38 6.26 7.43
C ARG A 432 -26.33 5.58 8.32
N HIS A 433 -25.15 6.18 8.47
CA HIS A 433 -24.04 5.69 9.30
C HIS A 433 -23.73 6.63 10.47
N HIS A 434 -24.61 7.61 10.73
CA HIS A 434 -24.38 8.67 11.73
C HIS A 434 -24.49 8.17 13.18
N SER A 435 -25.05 6.99 13.43
CA SER A 435 -24.93 6.27 14.70
C SER A 435 -25.17 4.78 14.47
N LEU A 436 -24.73 3.94 15.41
CA LEU A 436 -25.10 2.51 15.36
C LEU A 436 -26.61 2.32 15.48
N GLN A 437 -27.30 3.21 16.21
CA GLN A 437 -28.74 3.20 16.33
C GLN A 437 -29.44 3.41 14.97
N VAL A 438 -28.94 4.31 14.12
CA VAL A 438 -29.48 4.51 12.76
C VAL A 438 -29.26 3.26 11.89
N VAL A 439 -28.09 2.62 12.02
CA VAL A 439 -27.79 1.37 11.29
C VAL A 439 -28.73 0.24 11.72
N PHE A 440 -28.98 0.12 13.03
CA PHE A 440 -29.92 -0.84 13.60
C PHE A 440 -31.36 -0.55 13.16
N GLU A 441 -31.82 0.70 13.29
CA GLU A 441 -33.19 1.12 12.97
C GLU A 441 -33.56 0.79 11.52
N MET A 442 -32.62 0.92 10.59
CA MET A 442 -32.81 0.49 9.19
C MET A 442 -33.02 -1.02 9.06
N SER A 443 -32.22 -1.84 9.77
CA SER A 443 -32.42 -3.29 9.78
C SER A 443 -33.75 -3.66 10.45
N TRP A 444 -34.11 -2.98 11.55
CA TRP A 444 -35.37 -3.17 12.26
C TRP A 444 -36.59 -2.89 11.39
N ARG A 445 -36.61 -1.76 10.66
CA ARG A 445 -37.73 -1.38 9.77
C ARG A 445 -37.92 -2.33 8.60
N SER A 446 -36.86 -3.00 8.16
CA SER A 446 -36.93 -4.00 7.08
C SER A 446 -37.57 -5.33 7.51
N LEU A 447 -37.71 -5.57 8.81
CA LEU A 447 -38.32 -6.80 9.33
C LEU A 447 -39.85 -6.74 9.24
N PRO A 448 -40.51 -7.87 8.89
CA PRO A 448 -41.94 -8.03 9.10
C PRO A 448 -42.31 -7.81 10.58
N PRO A 449 -43.50 -7.24 10.89
CA PRO A 449 -43.93 -6.95 12.28
C PRO A 449 -43.86 -8.17 13.23
N ARG A 450 -44.10 -9.36 12.66
CA ARG A 450 -43.97 -10.66 13.33
C ARG A 450 -42.54 -10.92 13.83
N LEU A 451 -41.52 -10.61 13.03
CA LEU A 451 -40.11 -10.83 13.38
C LEU A 451 -39.60 -9.73 14.32
N GLN A 452 -40.04 -8.47 14.14
CA GLN A 452 -39.77 -7.38 15.09
C GLN A 452 -40.20 -7.76 16.51
N THR A 453 -41.45 -8.19 16.68
CA THR A 453 -41.99 -8.59 18.00
C THR A 453 -41.16 -9.71 18.64
N ARG A 454 -40.71 -10.68 17.83
CA ARG A 454 -39.87 -11.79 18.32
C ARG A 454 -38.50 -11.31 18.73
N LEU A 455 -37.86 -10.50 17.90
CA LEU A 455 -36.54 -9.96 18.17
C LEU A 455 -36.53 -9.12 19.45
N ALA A 456 -37.54 -8.25 19.66
CA ALA A 456 -37.71 -7.50 20.91
C ALA A 456 -37.75 -8.41 22.15
N ARG A 457 -38.43 -9.56 22.07
CA ARG A 457 -38.50 -10.52 23.18
C ARG A 457 -37.18 -11.29 23.37
N LEU A 458 -36.42 -11.51 22.29
CA LEU A 458 -35.11 -12.14 22.39
C LEU A 458 -34.07 -11.23 23.05
N ALA A 459 -34.26 -9.91 23.04
CA ALA A 459 -33.41 -8.94 23.76
C ALA A 459 -33.34 -9.17 25.29
N LEU A 460 -34.25 -9.97 25.86
CA LEU A 460 -34.18 -10.40 27.27
C LEU A 460 -32.95 -11.26 27.58
N PHE A 461 -32.37 -11.93 26.58
CA PHE A 461 -31.19 -12.77 26.78
C PHE A 461 -29.92 -11.91 26.85
N ARG A 462 -29.24 -11.92 28.01
CA ARG A 462 -27.94 -11.24 28.20
C ARG A 462 -26.74 -11.97 27.57
N GLY A 463 -26.99 -13.06 26.86
CA GLY A 463 -25.98 -13.89 26.20
C GLY A 463 -26.62 -14.81 25.16
N GLY A 464 -25.86 -15.77 24.64
CA GLY A 464 -26.41 -16.70 23.64
C GLY A 464 -27.55 -17.55 24.18
N PHE A 465 -28.44 -18.03 23.32
CA PHE A 465 -29.63 -18.81 23.65
C PHE A 465 -29.84 -19.96 22.65
N THR A 466 -30.46 -21.05 23.12
CA THR A 466 -30.84 -22.20 22.28
C THR A 466 -32.16 -21.95 21.54
N ALA A 467 -32.40 -22.66 20.43
CA ALA A 467 -33.68 -22.58 19.70
C ALA A 467 -34.92 -22.88 20.58
N THR A 468 -34.79 -23.81 21.53
CA THR A 468 -35.85 -24.17 22.47
C THR A 468 -36.20 -23.00 23.39
N ALA A 469 -35.19 -22.37 24.00
CA ALA A 469 -35.34 -21.18 24.83
C ALA A 469 -35.96 -20.00 24.05
N ALA A 470 -35.50 -19.76 22.82
CA ALA A 470 -36.09 -18.75 21.93
C ALA A 470 -37.58 -19.01 21.68
N ARG A 471 -37.97 -20.25 21.38
CA ARG A 471 -39.38 -20.62 21.19
C ARG A 471 -40.22 -20.38 22.44
N HIS A 472 -39.70 -20.68 23.63
CA HIS A 472 -40.44 -20.46 24.88
C HIS A 472 -40.64 -18.98 25.20
N ILE A 473 -39.62 -18.12 25.00
CA ILE A 473 -39.70 -16.71 25.39
C ILE A 473 -40.35 -15.85 24.30
N SER A 474 -39.96 -16.01 23.04
CA SER A 474 -40.43 -15.15 21.96
C SER A 474 -41.49 -15.79 21.07
N GLY A 475 -41.66 -17.11 21.13
CA GLY A 475 -42.47 -17.86 20.17
C GLY A 475 -41.77 -18.02 18.81
N ALA A 476 -40.48 -17.71 18.70
CA ALA A 476 -39.68 -17.94 17.48
C ALA A 476 -39.54 -19.44 17.19
N ASN A 477 -39.93 -19.85 15.99
CA ASN A 477 -39.53 -21.16 15.49
C ASN A 477 -38.15 -21.05 14.79
N VAL A 478 -37.60 -22.18 14.35
CA VAL A 478 -36.29 -22.19 13.68
C VAL A 478 -36.28 -21.33 12.41
N GLN A 479 -37.37 -21.30 11.64
CA GLN A 479 -37.46 -20.47 10.43
C GLN A 479 -37.39 -18.97 10.75
N ASP A 480 -37.99 -18.54 11.85
CA ASP A 480 -37.92 -17.15 12.31
C ASP A 480 -36.48 -16.81 12.75
N LEU A 481 -35.80 -17.73 13.43
CA LEU A 481 -34.39 -17.55 13.84
C LEU A 481 -33.46 -17.52 12.63
N ASP A 482 -33.67 -18.39 11.64
CA ASP A 482 -32.91 -18.42 10.40
C ASP A 482 -33.14 -17.15 9.57
N ALA A 483 -34.36 -16.61 9.56
CA ALA A 483 -34.67 -15.34 8.91
C ALA A 483 -33.95 -14.17 9.59
N LEU A 484 -33.89 -14.15 10.92
CA LEU A 484 -33.14 -13.15 11.68
C LEU A 484 -31.62 -13.28 11.49
N CYS A 485 -31.10 -14.52 11.39
CA CYS A 485 -29.70 -14.77 11.03
C CYS A 485 -29.40 -14.29 9.61
N ALA A 486 -30.31 -14.54 8.67
CA ALA A 486 -30.16 -14.11 7.28
C ALA A 486 -30.08 -12.59 7.13
N GLN A 487 -30.71 -11.83 8.03
CA GLN A 487 -30.60 -10.37 8.09
C GLN A 487 -29.43 -9.87 8.95
N SER A 488 -28.52 -10.77 9.37
CA SER A 488 -27.37 -10.45 10.23
C SER A 488 -27.75 -9.80 11.57
N LEU A 489 -28.95 -10.10 12.11
CA LEU A 489 -29.41 -9.63 13.42
C LEU A 489 -29.13 -10.64 14.53
N LEU A 490 -29.02 -11.92 14.16
CA LEU A 490 -28.54 -13.00 15.01
C LEU A 490 -27.31 -13.65 14.37
N SER A 491 -26.42 -14.17 15.20
CA SER A 491 -25.39 -15.13 14.81
C SER A 491 -25.78 -16.51 15.32
N TYR A 492 -25.44 -17.57 14.57
CA TYR A 492 -25.55 -18.94 15.01
C TYR A 492 -24.18 -19.57 15.14
N HIS A 493 -23.86 -20.06 16.34
CA HIS A 493 -22.60 -20.72 16.67
C HIS A 493 -22.83 -22.22 16.67
N ALA A 494 -22.49 -22.88 15.55
CA ALA A 494 -22.73 -24.31 15.35
C ALA A 494 -22.06 -25.18 16.42
N ASP A 495 -20.82 -24.85 16.82
CA ASP A 495 -20.05 -25.60 17.81
C ASP A 495 -20.72 -25.67 19.19
N GLN A 496 -21.57 -24.68 19.50
CA GLN A 496 -22.29 -24.58 20.77
C GLN A 496 -23.80 -24.80 20.62
N GLU A 497 -24.28 -24.96 19.39
CA GLU A 497 -25.70 -24.98 19.01
C GLU A 497 -26.52 -23.80 19.60
N ARG A 498 -25.90 -22.61 19.65
CA ARG A 498 -26.50 -21.40 20.25
C ARG A 498 -26.59 -20.26 19.26
N TYR A 499 -27.68 -19.51 19.38
CA TYR A 499 -27.85 -18.22 18.74
C TYR A 499 -27.34 -17.11 19.68
N ALA A 500 -26.84 -16.01 19.13
CA ALA A 500 -26.55 -14.80 19.90
C ALA A 500 -27.05 -13.56 19.17
N LEU A 501 -27.43 -12.54 19.92
CA LEU A 501 -27.69 -11.21 19.37
C LEU A 501 -26.35 -10.60 18.97
N HIS A 502 -26.28 -10.11 17.74
CA HIS A 502 -25.14 -9.34 17.28
C HIS A 502 -24.95 -8.10 18.17
N ALA A 503 -23.70 -7.67 18.43
CA ALA A 503 -23.41 -6.50 19.28
C ALA A 503 -24.38 -5.32 19.04
N VAL A 504 -24.57 -4.89 17.79
CA VAL A 504 -25.43 -3.73 17.43
C VAL A 504 -26.90 -3.88 17.84
N VAL A 505 -27.37 -5.10 18.11
CA VAL A 505 -28.75 -5.41 18.50
C VAL A 505 -28.91 -5.54 20.03
N ARG A 506 -27.81 -5.83 20.74
CA ARG A 506 -27.79 -5.99 22.20
C ARG A 506 -27.77 -4.62 22.87
#